data_AF-A0A7W1YQ29-F1
#
_entry.id   AF-A0A7W1YQ29-F1
#
_cell.length_a   1.000
_cell.length_b   1.000
_cell.length_c   1.000
_cell.angle_alpha   90.00
_cell.angle_beta   90.00
_cell.angle_gamma   90.00
#
_symmetry.space_group_name_H-M   'P 1'
#
loop_
_entity.id
_entity.type
_entity.pdbx_description
1 polymer ?
#
loop_
_entity_poly.entity_id
_entity_poly.type
_entity_poly.pdbx_seq_one_letter_code
_entity_poly.pdbx_strand_id
1 'polypeptide(L)'
;MALADLLTTTKRVLQGKPFLSHPVHVILVHFPMTLVPVGFIFDTMASQDRKFRSLQEAGYYANLFGIVTTIPTAVTGLAEWWDIPRDHPAWLTATTHAALNDIVLGIGVYNWWSRRNRRNFQPNQTNLVLGGVATVVLSLSGWLGGLLSYDHGLGVQRQGAALEVKREDEEWEQSHGRSKPASEEDEQRAFGVVAVPEGGEQTLGADI
;
A
#
# COMPACT_ATOMS: atom_id res chain seq x y z
N MET A 1 13.82 -6.07 -27.18
CA MET A 1 12.66 -5.18 -27.38
C MET A 1 11.40 -5.74 -26.71
N ALA A 2 10.83 -6.86 -27.17
CA ALA A 2 9.56 -7.40 -26.66
C ALA A 2 9.47 -7.68 -25.14
N LEU A 3 10.54 -8.16 -24.50
CA LEU A 3 10.53 -8.46 -23.05
C LEU A 3 10.51 -7.18 -22.18
N ALA A 4 11.21 -6.13 -22.62
CA ALA A 4 11.27 -4.85 -21.92
C ALA A 4 9.91 -4.11 -22.00
N ASP A 5 9.25 -4.18 -23.15
CA ASP A 5 7.91 -3.63 -23.35
C ASP A 5 6.85 -4.38 -22.53
N LEU A 6 6.96 -5.71 -22.42
CA LEU A 6 6.06 -6.50 -21.58
C LEU A 6 6.23 -6.13 -20.10
N LEU A 7 7.46 -6.08 -19.61
CA LEU A 7 7.75 -5.71 -18.21
C LEU A 7 7.27 -4.30 -17.87
N THR A 8 7.49 -3.34 -18.77
CA THR A 8 7.01 -1.96 -18.57
C THR A 8 5.49 -1.86 -18.64
N THR A 9 4.83 -2.64 -19.48
CA THR A 9 3.36 -2.70 -19.56
C THR A 9 2.76 -3.31 -18.29
N THR A 10 3.29 -4.46 -17.83
CA THR A 10 2.86 -5.10 -16.58
C THR A 10 3.07 -4.19 -15.38
N LYS A 11 4.22 -3.50 -15.32
CA LYS A 11 4.51 -2.50 -14.28
C LYS A 11 3.50 -1.36 -14.28
N ARG A 12 3.16 -0.79 -15.44
CA ARG A 12 2.15 0.29 -15.54
C ARG A 12 0.78 -0.16 -15.06
N VAL A 13 0.36 -1.38 -15.41
CA VAL A 13 -0.92 -1.96 -14.94
C VAL A 13 -0.92 -2.16 -13.42
N LEU A 14 0.16 -2.69 -12.86
CA LEU A 14 0.34 -2.85 -11.41
C LEU A 14 0.30 -1.53 -10.65
N GLN A 15 0.85 -0.47 -11.24
CA GLN A 15 0.83 0.89 -10.71
C GLN A 15 -0.51 1.63 -10.92
N GLY A 16 -1.49 1.02 -11.61
CA GLY A 16 -2.78 1.65 -11.90
C GLY A 16 -2.77 2.71 -13.01
N LYS A 17 -1.59 3.08 -13.54
CA LYS A 17 -1.39 4.21 -14.48
C LYS A 17 -2.35 4.24 -15.70
N PRO A 18 -2.73 3.12 -16.34
CA PRO A 18 -3.62 3.19 -17.50
C PRO A 18 -5.13 3.18 -17.17
N PHE A 19 -5.56 2.91 -15.93
CA PHE A 19 -7.00 2.72 -15.62
C PHE A 19 -7.49 3.35 -14.30
N LEU A 20 -6.59 3.69 -13.37
CA LEU A 20 -6.93 4.19 -12.04
C LEU A 20 -6.07 5.41 -11.74
N SER A 21 -6.69 6.58 -11.59
CA SER A 21 -6.04 7.83 -11.13
C SER A 21 -5.52 7.76 -9.68
N HIS A 22 -5.54 6.56 -9.08
CA HIS A 22 -5.20 6.26 -7.69
C HIS A 22 -4.37 4.97 -7.61
N PRO A 23 -3.29 4.95 -6.83
CA PRO A 23 -2.45 3.77 -6.70
C PRO A 23 -3.21 2.60 -6.09
N VAL A 24 -3.14 1.46 -6.78
CA VAL A 24 -3.88 0.24 -6.45
C VAL A 24 -3.48 -0.29 -5.07
N HIS A 25 -2.22 -0.12 -4.68
CA HIS A 25 -1.70 -0.52 -3.38
C HIS A 25 -2.51 0.08 -2.21
N VAL A 26 -2.85 1.38 -2.28
CA VAL A 26 -3.60 2.09 -1.23
C VAL A 26 -5.03 1.56 -1.10
N ILE A 27 -5.64 1.11 -2.19
CA ILE A 27 -6.96 0.47 -2.13
C ILE A 27 -6.82 -0.90 -1.46
N LEU A 28 -5.85 -1.70 -1.91
CA LEU A 28 -5.69 -3.09 -1.48
C LEU A 28 -5.27 -3.23 -0.01
N VAL A 29 -4.53 -2.29 0.55
CA VAL A 29 -4.02 -2.37 1.94
C VAL A 29 -5.12 -2.47 2.99
N HIS A 30 -6.34 -1.98 2.70
CA HIS A 30 -7.47 -2.05 3.63
C HIS A 30 -7.87 -3.49 3.98
N PHE A 31 -7.72 -4.42 3.04
CA PHE A 31 -8.08 -5.83 3.26
C PHE A 31 -7.18 -6.49 4.32
N PRO A 32 -5.84 -6.59 4.14
CA PRO A 32 -4.99 -7.19 5.16
C PRO A 32 -5.00 -6.39 6.47
N MET A 33 -5.08 -5.05 6.40
CA MET A 33 -5.15 -4.18 7.59
C MET A 33 -6.36 -4.48 8.48
N THR A 34 -7.48 -4.92 7.91
CA THR A 34 -8.70 -5.24 8.67
C THR A 34 -8.82 -6.72 9.00
N LEU A 35 -8.51 -7.62 8.05
CA LEU A 35 -8.70 -9.06 8.20
C LEU A 35 -7.76 -9.69 9.23
N VAL A 36 -6.51 -9.23 9.33
CA VAL A 36 -5.54 -9.77 10.28
C VAL A 36 -5.96 -9.48 11.75
N PRO A 37 -6.26 -8.22 12.15
CA PRO A 37 -6.73 -7.94 13.50
C PRO A 37 -8.07 -8.60 13.82
N VAL A 38 -9.02 -8.63 12.87
CA VAL A 38 -10.32 -9.31 13.06
C VAL A 38 -10.12 -10.80 13.31
N GLY A 39 -9.23 -11.44 12.55
CA GLY A 39 -8.88 -12.85 12.76
C GLY A 39 -8.34 -13.11 14.16
N PHE A 40 -7.42 -12.25 14.63
CA PHE A 40 -6.87 -12.33 15.99
C PHE A 40 -7.93 -12.12 17.08
N ILE A 41 -8.85 -11.16 16.91
CA ILE A 41 -9.96 -10.92 17.84
C ILE A 41 -10.84 -12.16 17.96
N PHE A 42 -11.22 -12.75 16.83
CA PHE A 42 -12.04 -13.97 16.81
C PHE A 42 -11.34 -15.15 17.47
N ASP A 43 -10.06 -15.37 17.19
CA ASP A 43 -9.28 -16.43 17.84
C ASP A 43 -9.18 -16.21 19.36
N THR A 44 -9.01 -14.96 19.79
CA THR A 44 -8.94 -14.59 21.20
C THR A 44 -10.27 -14.85 21.90
N MET A 45 -11.38 -14.39 21.34
CA MET A 45 -12.73 -14.65 21.88
C MET A 45 -13.04 -16.15 21.95
N ALA A 46 -12.67 -16.89 20.90
CA ALA A 46 -12.87 -18.34 20.85
C ALA A 46 -12.01 -19.13 21.85
N SER A 47 -10.93 -18.54 22.34
CA SER A 47 -10.05 -19.14 23.35
C SER A 47 -10.56 -18.95 24.78
N GLN A 48 -11.41 -17.95 25.03
CA GLN A 48 -11.89 -17.58 26.35
C GLN A 48 -13.12 -18.38 26.79
N ASP A 49 -14.07 -18.63 25.88
CA ASP A 49 -15.32 -19.34 26.20
C ASP A 49 -15.67 -20.42 25.16
N ARG A 50 -16.14 -21.56 25.65
CA ARG A 50 -16.67 -22.65 24.81
C ARG A 50 -17.84 -22.20 23.94
N LYS A 51 -18.60 -21.19 24.36
CA LYS A 51 -19.71 -20.61 23.59
C LYS A 51 -19.25 -20.02 22.24
N PHE A 52 -18.01 -19.53 22.17
CA PHE A 52 -17.47 -18.86 20.99
C PHE A 52 -16.63 -19.78 20.09
N ARG A 53 -16.72 -21.11 20.24
CA ARG A 53 -15.92 -22.04 19.41
C ARG A 53 -16.15 -21.88 17.90
N SER A 54 -17.32 -21.42 17.47
CA SER A 54 -17.59 -21.14 16.05
C SER A 54 -16.70 -20.01 15.49
N LEU A 55 -16.19 -19.12 16.34
CA LEU A 55 -15.27 -18.06 15.93
C LEU A 55 -13.87 -18.58 15.58
N GLN A 56 -13.50 -19.83 15.93
CA GLN A 56 -12.21 -20.42 15.54
C GLN A 56 -12.08 -20.56 14.02
N GLU A 57 -13.17 -20.97 13.37
CA GLU A 57 -13.23 -21.09 11.92
C GLU A 57 -13.25 -19.70 11.26
N ALA A 58 -14.04 -18.78 11.82
CA ALA A 58 -14.07 -17.39 11.35
C ALA A 58 -12.69 -16.72 11.43
N GLY A 59 -11.97 -16.87 12.54
CA GLY A 59 -10.62 -16.33 12.72
C GLY A 59 -9.62 -16.95 11.75
N TYR A 60 -9.69 -18.27 11.54
CA TYR A 60 -8.86 -18.97 10.58
C TYR A 60 -9.09 -18.49 9.15
N TYR A 61 -10.35 -18.37 8.71
CA TYR A 61 -10.67 -17.91 7.35
C TYR A 61 -10.38 -16.42 7.18
N ALA A 62 -10.61 -15.58 8.18
CA ALA A 62 -10.21 -14.17 8.15
C ALA A 62 -8.69 -14.03 7.93
N ASN A 63 -7.87 -14.79 8.67
CA ASN A 63 -6.43 -14.83 8.46
C ASN A 63 -6.06 -15.34 7.05
N LEU A 64 -6.72 -16.39 6.56
CA LEU A 64 -6.49 -16.91 5.21
C LEU A 64 -6.81 -15.86 4.13
N PHE A 65 -7.95 -15.18 4.21
CA PHE A 65 -8.29 -14.10 3.30
C PHE A 65 -7.33 -12.91 3.44
N GLY A 66 -6.85 -12.62 4.66
CA GLY A 66 -5.79 -11.64 4.90
C GLY A 66 -4.51 -11.98 4.14
N ILE A 67 -4.06 -13.24 4.18
CA ILE A 67 -2.90 -13.71 3.39
C ILE A 67 -3.16 -13.54 1.89
N VAL A 68 -4.31 -14.03 1.41
CA VAL A 68 -4.65 -14.00 -0.03
C VAL A 68 -4.68 -12.56 -0.56
N THR A 69 -5.23 -11.61 0.21
CA THR A 69 -5.29 -10.20 -0.16
C THR A 69 -3.95 -9.48 0.02
N THR A 70 -3.08 -9.96 0.91
CA THR A 70 -1.71 -9.44 1.05
C THR A 70 -0.89 -9.68 -0.21
N ILE A 71 -1.10 -10.80 -0.93
CA ILE A 71 -0.33 -11.12 -2.14
C ILE A 71 -0.40 -10.01 -3.19
N PRO A 72 -1.58 -9.62 -3.73
CA PRO A 72 -1.66 -8.54 -4.69
C PRO A 72 -1.24 -7.18 -4.09
N THR A 73 -1.49 -6.94 -2.80
CA THR A 73 -1.05 -5.73 -2.08
C THR A 73 0.48 -5.60 -2.07
N ALA A 74 1.18 -6.69 -1.80
CA ALA A 74 2.64 -6.74 -1.75
C ALA A 74 3.25 -6.57 -3.14
N VAL A 75 2.65 -7.16 -4.18
CA VAL A 75 3.13 -7.00 -5.56
C VAL A 75 2.99 -5.54 -6.02
N THR A 76 1.86 -4.90 -5.77
CA THR A 76 1.67 -3.48 -6.13
C THR A 76 2.59 -2.56 -5.32
N GLY A 77 2.71 -2.80 -4.01
CA GLY A 77 3.61 -2.03 -3.14
C GLY A 77 5.09 -2.20 -3.51
N LEU A 78 5.52 -3.40 -3.91
CA LEU A 78 6.89 -3.65 -4.38
C LEU A 78 7.18 -2.89 -5.69
N ALA A 79 6.20 -2.80 -6.59
CA ALA A 79 6.33 -2.03 -7.83
C ALA A 79 6.45 -0.52 -7.58
N GLU A 80 5.83 0.00 -6.52
CA GLU A 80 5.96 1.40 -6.08
C GLU A 80 7.30 1.63 -5.36
N TRP A 81 7.71 0.71 -4.48
CA TRP A 81 8.97 0.77 -3.75
C TRP A 81 10.19 0.75 -4.67
N TRP A 82 10.15 -0.02 -5.77
CA TRP A 82 11.24 -0.09 -6.75
C TRP A 82 11.56 1.25 -7.42
N ASP A 83 10.58 2.16 -7.48
CA ASP A 83 10.74 3.47 -8.10
C ASP A 83 11.29 4.54 -7.13
N ILE A 84 11.50 4.19 -5.86
CA ILE A 84 12.05 5.10 -4.85
C ILE A 84 13.59 5.12 -4.95
N PRO A 85 14.21 6.27 -5.26
CA PRO A 85 15.66 6.41 -5.24
C PRO A 85 16.24 6.13 -3.84
N ARG A 86 17.43 5.54 -3.76
CA ARG A 86 18.05 5.15 -2.47
C ARG A 86 18.46 6.34 -1.61
N ASP A 87 18.73 7.47 -2.24
CA ASP A 87 19.04 8.76 -1.64
C ASP A 87 17.80 9.53 -1.18
N HIS A 88 16.60 9.06 -1.55
CA HIS A 88 15.35 9.70 -1.14
C HIS A 88 15.11 9.51 0.37
N PRO A 89 14.70 10.55 1.11
CA PRO A 89 14.49 10.47 2.56
C PRO A 89 13.46 9.40 2.98
N ALA A 90 12.51 9.09 2.09
CA ALA A 90 11.48 8.07 2.32
C ALA A 90 11.99 6.62 2.16
N TRP A 91 13.19 6.39 1.62
CA TRP A 91 13.65 5.04 1.26
C TRP A 91 13.72 4.11 2.48
N LEU A 92 14.25 4.59 3.60
CA LEU A 92 14.34 3.80 4.84
C LEU A 92 12.96 3.49 5.40
N THR A 93 12.06 4.48 5.43
CA THR A 93 10.67 4.32 5.88
C THR A 93 9.93 3.30 5.03
N ALA A 94 10.07 3.39 3.69
CA ALA A 94 9.41 2.48 2.75
C ALA A 94 9.92 1.04 2.88
N THR A 95 11.24 0.88 3.03
CA THR A 95 11.87 -0.43 3.22
C THR A 95 11.50 -1.04 4.57
N THR A 96 11.44 -0.23 5.63
CA THR A 96 11.01 -0.68 6.95
C THR A 96 9.54 -1.11 6.93
N HIS A 97 8.67 -0.33 6.31
CA HIS A 97 7.27 -0.67 6.11
C HIS A 97 7.11 -2.02 5.38
N ALA A 98 7.79 -2.21 4.25
CA ALA A 98 7.77 -3.47 3.51
C ALA A 98 8.23 -4.66 4.39
N ALA A 99 9.36 -4.51 5.10
CA ALA A 99 9.89 -5.57 5.96
C ALA A 99 8.94 -5.94 7.11
N LEU A 100 8.28 -4.96 7.75
CA LEU A 100 7.29 -5.24 8.79
C LEU A 100 6.08 -6.01 8.25
N ASN A 101 5.60 -5.67 7.04
CA ASN A 101 4.50 -6.39 6.41
C ASN A 101 4.90 -7.83 6.02
N ASP A 102 6.13 -8.07 5.59
CA ASP A 102 6.63 -9.41 5.30
C ASP A 102 6.69 -10.28 6.58
N ILE A 103 7.06 -9.69 7.72
CA ILE A 103 7.00 -10.36 9.02
C ILE A 103 5.55 -10.74 9.37
N VAL A 104 4.61 -9.80 9.19
CA VAL A 104 3.18 -10.05 9.43
C VAL A 104 2.66 -11.17 8.52
N LEU A 105 3.02 -11.15 7.24
CA LEU A 105 2.66 -12.19 6.28
C LEU A 105 3.23 -13.55 6.71
N GLY A 106 4.50 -13.61 7.10
CA GLY A 106 5.14 -14.83 7.60
C GLY A 106 4.43 -15.40 8.83
N ILE A 107 4.05 -14.55 9.78
CA ILE A 107 3.24 -14.94 10.94
C ILE A 107 1.87 -15.48 10.50
N GLY A 108 1.18 -14.77 9.59
CA GLY A 108 -0.12 -15.20 9.07
C GLY A 108 -0.04 -16.58 8.41
N VAL A 109 0.97 -16.81 7.58
CA VAL A 109 1.23 -18.10 6.93
C VAL A 109 1.51 -19.18 7.96
N TYR A 110 2.32 -18.92 8.99
CA TYR A 110 2.54 -19.86 10.08
C TYR A 110 1.25 -20.20 10.82
N ASN A 111 0.44 -19.20 11.15
CA ASN A 111 -0.83 -19.39 11.86
C ASN A 111 -1.80 -20.25 11.04
N TRP A 112 -1.96 -19.94 9.76
CA TRP A 112 -2.74 -20.76 8.83
C TRP A 112 -2.19 -22.20 8.75
N TRP A 113 -0.90 -22.34 8.46
CA TRP A 113 -0.25 -23.63 8.26
C TRP A 113 -0.32 -24.52 9.50
N SER A 114 -0.03 -23.98 10.69
CA SER A 114 0.02 -24.74 11.94
C SER A 114 -1.35 -25.24 12.42
N ARG A 115 -2.43 -24.63 11.94
CA ARG A 115 -3.83 -24.94 12.31
C ARG A 115 -4.56 -25.79 11.28
N ARG A 116 -4.07 -25.89 10.03
CA ARG A 116 -4.80 -26.49 8.90
C ARG A 116 -5.32 -27.93 9.11
N ASN A 117 -4.64 -28.72 9.93
CA ASN A 117 -5.00 -30.12 10.22
C ASN A 117 -5.62 -30.32 11.61
N ARG A 118 -5.89 -29.24 12.34
CA ARG A 118 -6.50 -29.30 13.68
C ARG A 118 -8.02 -29.30 13.56
N ARG A 119 -8.68 -29.99 14.48
CA ARG A 119 -10.15 -29.96 14.57
C ARG A 119 -10.63 -28.51 14.73
N ASN A 120 -11.54 -28.09 13.86
CA ASN A 120 -12.12 -26.75 13.80
C ASN A 120 -11.08 -25.62 13.73
N PHE A 121 -9.89 -25.91 13.19
CA PHE A 121 -8.78 -24.97 13.10
C PHE A 121 -8.41 -24.31 14.45
N GLN A 122 -8.52 -25.05 15.55
CA GLN A 122 -8.31 -24.48 16.89
C GLN A 122 -6.92 -23.82 17.06
N PRO A 123 -6.84 -22.54 17.47
CA PRO A 123 -5.58 -21.88 17.79
C PRO A 123 -5.02 -22.40 19.12
N ASN A 124 -3.69 -22.48 19.23
CA ASN A 124 -2.99 -22.71 20.51
C ASN A 124 -2.41 -21.39 21.04
N GLN A 125 -1.79 -21.39 22.23
CA GLN A 125 -1.19 -20.18 22.79
C GLN A 125 -0.17 -19.52 21.85
N THR A 126 0.67 -20.30 21.15
CA THR A 126 1.62 -19.75 20.18
C THR A 126 0.92 -18.98 19.06
N ASN A 127 -0.19 -19.51 18.52
CA ASN A 127 -0.98 -18.82 17.50
C ASN A 127 -1.57 -17.51 18.02
N LEU A 128 -2.05 -17.48 19.26
CA LEU A 128 -2.62 -16.27 19.88
C LEU A 128 -1.54 -15.20 20.11
N VAL A 129 -0.39 -15.59 20.66
CA VAL A 129 0.74 -14.66 20.87
C VAL A 129 1.21 -14.09 19.54
N LEU A 130 1.40 -14.94 18.53
CA LEU A 130 1.81 -14.51 17.20
C LEU A 130 0.75 -13.64 16.52
N GLY A 131 -0.54 -13.96 16.67
CA GLY A 131 -1.64 -13.12 16.15
C GLY A 131 -1.65 -11.73 16.80
N GLY A 132 -1.40 -11.65 18.10
CA GLY A 132 -1.25 -10.37 18.80
C GLY A 132 -0.04 -9.57 18.33
N VAL A 133 1.12 -10.23 18.20
CA VAL A 133 2.35 -9.62 17.66
C VAL A 133 2.12 -9.11 16.24
N ALA A 134 1.51 -9.92 15.36
CA ALA A 134 1.18 -9.52 14.00
C ALA A 134 0.26 -8.29 13.97
N THR A 135 -0.74 -8.23 14.85
CA THR A 135 -1.66 -7.08 14.95
C THR A 135 -0.92 -5.79 15.34
N VAL A 136 -0.01 -5.86 16.32
CA VAL A 136 0.80 -4.71 16.76
C VAL A 136 1.77 -4.27 15.67
N VAL A 137 2.51 -5.22 15.07
CA VAL A 137 3.47 -4.94 14.00
C VAL A 137 2.76 -4.36 12.77
N LEU A 138 1.59 -4.88 12.41
CA LEU A 138 0.79 -4.37 11.31
C LEU A 138 0.30 -2.94 11.59
N SER A 139 -0.04 -2.62 12.83
CA SER A 139 -0.44 -1.26 13.22
C SER A 139 0.72 -0.27 13.13
N LEU A 140 1.92 -0.66 13.56
CA LEU A 140 3.15 0.13 13.38
C LEU A 140 3.49 0.30 11.90
N SER A 141 3.36 -0.78 11.11
CA SER A 141 3.51 -0.73 9.66
C SER A 141 2.51 0.25 9.02
N GLY A 142 1.23 0.20 9.42
CA GLY A 142 0.20 1.12 8.96
C GLY A 142 0.51 2.59 9.29
N TRP A 143 1.09 2.88 10.46
CA TRP A 143 1.59 4.21 10.79
C TRP A 143 2.69 4.68 9.83
N LEU A 144 3.67 3.80 9.53
CA LEU A 144 4.71 4.11 8.52
C LEU A 144 4.10 4.32 7.13
N GLY A 145 3.08 3.53 6.75
CA GLY A 145 2.33 3.72 5.52
C GLY A 145 1.69 5.11 5.44
N GLY A 146 1.11 5.57 6.55
CA GLY A 146 0.60 6.94 6.69
C GLY A 146 1.69 7.99 6.47
N LEU A 147 2.86 7.86 7.10
CA LEU A 147 3.98 8.77 6.90
C LEU A 147 4.45 8.80 5.44
N LEU A 148 4.48 7.64 4.77
CA LEU A 148 4.85 7.57 3.35
C LEU A 148 3.86 8.37 2.48
N SER A 149 2.57 8.28 2.75
CA SER A 149 1.56 8.99 1.98
C SER A 149 1.41 10.46 2.32
N TYR A 150 1.43 10.81 3.60
CA TYR A 150 1.18 12.19 4.05
C TYR A 150 2.44 13.06 4.08
N ASP A 151 3.59 12.51 4.50
CA ASP A 151 4.83 13.30 4.65
C ASP A 151 5.71 13.21 3.41
N HIS A 152 5.76 12.03 2.77
CA HIS A 152 6.61 11.79 1.61
C HIS A 152 5.87 11.79 0.27
N GLY A 153 4.54 11.92 0.28
CA GLY A 153 3.73 11.98 -0.94
C GLY A 153 3.77 10.71 -1.79
N LEU A 154 4.16 9.57 -1.21
CA LEU A 154 4.20 8.28 -1.89
C LEU A 154 2.81 7.65 -1.94
N GLY A 155 2.42 7.08 -3.07
CA GLY A 155 1.06 6.56 -3.24
C GLY A 155 -0.01 7.66 -3.37
N VAL A 156 0.38 8.87 -3.77
CA VAL A 156 -0.54 9.94 -4.22
C VAL A 156 -0.04 10.54 -5.55
N GLN A 157 -0.89 11.27 -6.26
CA GLN A 157 -0.60 11.80 -7.61
C GLN A 157 0.73 12.59 -7.70
N ARG A 158 1.18 13.20 -6.60
CA ARG A 158 2.48 13.90 -6.51
C ARG A 158 3.67 13.01 -6.86
N GLN A 159 3.69 11.74 -6.46
CA GLN A 159 4.79 10.84 -6.81
C GLN A 159 4.82 10.53 -8.32
N GLY A 160 3.65 10.37 -8.95
CA GLY A 160 3.55 10.13 -10.40
C GLY A 160 4.07 11.31 -11.21
N ALA A 161 3.59 12.51 -10.89
CA ALA A 161 3.99 13.74 -11.57
C ALA A 161 5.49 14.06 -11.37
N ALA A 162 6.01 13.88 -10.16
CA ALA A 162 7.44 14.11 -9.88
C ALA A 162 8.36 13.14 -10.65
N LEU A 163 7.95 11.88 -10.84
CA LEU A 163 8.70 10.91 -11.63
C LEU A 163 8.67 11.20 -13.14
N GLU A 164 7.57 11.75 -13.65
CA GLU A 164 7.46 12.18 -15.05
C GLU A 164 8.36 13.38 -15.33
N VAL A 165 8.31 14.41 -14.49
CA VAL A 165 9.19 15.59 -14.60
C VAL A 165 10.66 15.16 -14.56
N LYS A 166 11.05 14.30 -13.62
CA LYS A 166 12.43 13.82 -13.53
C LYS A 166 12.88 13.05 -14.79
N ARG A 167 12.00 12.24 -15.38
CA ARG A 167 12.29 11.52 -16.63
C ARG A 167 12.49 12.49 -17.79
N GLU A 168 11.64 13.49 -17.91
CA GLU A 168 11.78 14.53 -18.93
C GLU A 168 13.09 15.31 -18.77
N ASP A 169 13.47 15.64 -17.53
CA ASP A 169 14.72 16.32 -17.23
C ASP A 169 15.93 15.47 -17.63
N GLU A 170 15.92 14.16 -17.32
CA GLU A 170 16.97 13.21 -17.72
C GLU A 170 17.07 13.06 -19.25
N GLU A 171 15.94 13.03 -19.97
CA GLU A 171 15.89 12.98 -21.44
C GLU A 171 16.36 14.30 -22.07
N TRP A 172 16.02 15.44 -21.46
CA TRP A 172 16.49 16.76 -21.88
C TRP A 172 18.00 16.91 -21.67
N GLU A 173 18.52 16.50 -20.52
CA GLU A 173 19.96 16.52 -20.23
C GLU A 173 20.75 15.69 -21.22
N GLN A 174 20.25 14.50 -21.57
CA GLN A 174 20.88 13.64 -22.57
C GLN A 174 20.91 14.27 -23.97
N SER A 175 19.89 15.04 -24.33
CA SER A 175 19.78 15.66 -25.66
C SER A 175 20.48 17.02 -25.77
N HIS A 176 20.50 17.82 -24.70
CA HIS A 176 20.99 19.20 -24.71
C HIS A 176 22.26 19.42 -23.87
N GLY A 177 22.72 18.42 -23.11
CA GLY A 177 23.92 18.51 -22.28
C GLY A 177 23.79 19.47 -21.09
N ARG A 178 22.56 19.91 -20.75
CA ARG A 178 22.26 20.74 -19.57
C ARG A 178 20.89 20.39 -19.01
N SER A 179 20.66 20.73 -17.75
CA SER A 179 19.36 20.59 -17.08
C SER A 179 18.26 21.41 -17.77
N LYS A 180 17.05 20.84 -17.85
CA LYS A 180 15.85 21.54 -18.34
C LYS A 180 15.56 22.74 -17.42
N PRO A 181 15.26 23.94 -17.94
CA PRO A 181 14.81 25.05 -17.10
C PRO A 181 13.43 24.73 -16.52
N ALA A 182 13.27 24.86 -15.21
CA ALA A 182 12.00 24.61 -14.53
C ALA A 182 10.92 25.60 -15.00
N SER A 183 9.79 25.08 -15.48
CA SER A 183 8.62 25.88 -15.83
C SER A 183 7.61 25.92 -14.68
N GLU A 184 6.80 26.98 -14.59
CA GLU A 184 5.75 27.08 -13.56
C GLU A 184 4.75 25.91 -13.63
N GLU A 185 4.49 25.38 -14.83
CA GLU A 185 3.64 24.19 -15.02
C GLU A 185 4.30 22.93 -14.46
N ASP A 186 5.61 22.76 -14.62
CA ASP A 186 6.36 21.63 -14.07
C ASP A 186 6.38 21.68 -12.54
N GLU A 187 6.52 22.88 -11.95
CA GLU A 187 6.37 23.08 -10.50
C GLU A 187 4.95 22.74 -10.05
N GLN A 188 3.91 23.28 -10.69
CA GLN A 188 2.52 23.00 -10.32
C GLN A 188 2.18 21.50 -10.42
N ARG A 189 2.68 20.80 -11.44
CA ARG A 189 2.56 19.34 -11.59
C ARG A 189 3.29 18.59 -10.49
N ALA A 190 4.54 18.95 -10.17
CA ALA A 190 5.33 18.31 -9.12
C ALA A 190 4.73 18.52 -7.71
N PHE A 191 4.13 19.69 -7.48
CA PHE A 191 3.49 20.04 -6.20
C PHE A 191 2.02 19.60 -6.10
N GLY A 192 1.42 19.11 -7.18
CA GLY A 192 0.02 18.68 -7.20
C GLY A 192 -0.96 19.83 -6.92
N VAL A 193 -0.54 21.07 -7.16
CA VAL A 193 -1.42 22.24 -7.05
C VAL A 193 -2.27 22.25 -8.31
N VAL A 194 -3.51 21.77 -8.20
CA VAL A 194 -4.52 22.03 -9.23
C VAL A 194 -4.63 23.55 -9.32
N ALA A 195 -4.27 24.12 -10.47
CA ALA A 195 -4.53 25.52 -10.75
C ALA A 195 -6.02 25.79 -10.51
N VAL A 196 -6.34 26.59 -9.49
CA VAL A 196 -7.67 27.19 -9.36
C VAL A 196 -7.78 28.14 -10.54
N PRO A 197 -8.72 27.95 -11.48
CA PRO A 197 -8.83 28.87 -12.61
C PRO A 197 -9.26 30.24 -12.06
N GLU A 198 -8.35 31.21 -12.10
CA GLU A 198 -8.71 32.61 -11.95
C GLU A 198 -9.52 33.03 -13.19
N GLY A 199 -10.84 33.10 -13.05
CA GLY A 199 -11.69 33.66 -14.09
C GLY A 199 -13.09 33.11 -14.10
N GLY A 200 -14.00 33.80 -13.41
CA GLY A 200 -15.43 33.60 -13.57
C GLY A 200 -16.24 34.22 -12.46
N GLU A 201 -16.35 35.55 -12.44
CA GLU A 201 -17.51 36.21 -11.84
C GLU A 201 -18.77 35.62 -12.50
N GLN A 202 -19.43 34.68 -11.83
CA GLN A 202 -20.84 34.44 -12.06
C GLN A 202 -21.59 35.08 -10.91
N THR A 203 -22.13 36.25 -11.24
CA THR A 203 -23.17 36.96 -10.48
C THR A 203 -24.20 35.96 -9.96
N LEU A 204 -24.29 35.85 -8.63
CA LEU A 204 -25.38 35.17 -7.95
C LEU A 204 -26.65 35.99 -8.22
N GLY A 205 -27.32 35.70 -9.33
CA GLY A 205 -28.67 36.13 -9.60
C GLY A 205 -29.57 35.45 -8.57
N ALA A 206 -30.24 36.27 -7.77
CA ALA A 206 -31.36 35.86 -6.96
C ALA A 206 -32.38 35.12 -7.83
N ASP A 207 -32.84 33.96 -7.37
CA ASP A 207 -34.25 33.58 -7.44
C ASP A 207 -34.52 32.38 -6.51
N ILE A 208 -35.49 32.63 -5.62
CA ILE A 208 -36.26 31.78 -4.68
C ILE A 208 -35.56 31.07 -3.50
#